data_AF-A0A8C4Y7G8-F1
#
_entry.id   AF-A0A8C4Y7G8-F1
#
_cell.length_a   1.000
_cell.length_b   1.000
_cell.length_c   1.000
_cell.angle_alpha   90.00
_cell.angle_beta   90.00
_cell.angle_gamma   90.00
#
_symmetry.space_group_name_H-M   'P 1'
#
loop_
_entity.id
_entity.type
_entity.pdbx_description
1 polymer ?
#
loop_
_entity_poly.entity_id
_entity_poly.type
_entity_poly.pdbx_seq_one_letter_code
_entity_poly.pdbx_strand_id
1 'polypeptide(L)'
;MVCWFQWFSVGNQKHSEFVKGSHRLEILQHLPVGTTATLYFKDLGPQIGWTMVFLTEYAGPLFIYFLFYFRMPFVYGLDDKLTSNPHPVVNLACICHSFHYIKRLIETIFVHRFSHGTMPLRRSIKNCFYYWGFAAWLAYYINHPLYTPPLESLFSQVYLAHLFNRQIWIVFIANYMVHRSVRSKIRKIPYPTKNPFTWLFFFVTCPNYTYEVGAWISFTIMTQCVPVGLFTFLCFIQMTVWAKDKHYTYVREFKDYPSLRMPIIPFLL
;
A
#
# COMPACT_ATOMS: atom_id res chain seq x y z
N MET A 1 -0.04 16.36 14.80
CA MET A 1 0.06 16.14 16.26
C MET A 1 0.91 14.90 16.48
N VAL A 2 2.18 15.08 16.89
CA VAL A 2 3.11 13.97 17.18
C VAL A 2 2.77 13.47 18.58
N CYS A 3 2.04 12.36 18.69
CA CYS A 3 1.77 11.74 19.99
C CYS A 3 2.95 10.84 20.38
N TRP A 4 3.61 11.19 21.48
CA TRP A 4 4.60 10.38 22.15
C TRP A 4 3.86 9.33 23.01
N PHE A 5 3.74 8.09 22.52
CA PHE A 5 3.24 6.99 23.36
C PHE A 5 4.41 6.21 23.97
N GLN A 6 4.51 6.25 25.30
CA GLN A 6 5.50 5.55 26.12
C GLN A 6 5.07 4.10 26.41
N TRP A 7 6.04 3.19 26.54
CA TRP A 7 5.83 1.79 26.96
C TRP A 7 6.22 1.59 28.42
N PHE A 8 5.63 0.60 29.08
CA PHE A 8 5.89 0.23 30.46
C PHE A 8 6.17 -1.27 30.58
N SER A 9 7.01 -1.67 31.53
CA SER A 9 7.15 -3.07 31.98
C SER A 9 7.09 -3.09 33.49
N VAL A 10 6.17 -3.85 34.09
CA VAL A 10 6.13 -4.11 35.54
C VAL A 10 6.82 -5.44 35.80
N GLY A 11 7.94 -5.42 36.50
CA GLY A 11 8.65 -6.63 36.92
C GLY A 11 8.69 -6.78 38.44
N ASN A 12 8.32 -7.97 38.93
CA ASN A 12 8.86 -8.53 40.17
C ASN A 12 9.94 -9.55 39.76
N GLN A 13 11.04 -9.62 40.51
CA GLN A 13 12.40 -10.06 40.13
C GLN A 13 12.65 -11.38 39.34
N LYS A 14 11.66 -12.09 38.77
CA LYS A 14 11.90 -13.37 38.06
C LYS A 14 11.23 -13.59 36.69
N HIS A 15 10.42 -12.67 36.15
CA HIS A 15 9.90 -12.82 34.78
C HIS A 15 9.65 -11.45 34.14
N SER A 16 10.45 -11.08 33.13
CA SER A 16 10.23 -9.87 32.34
C SER A 16 9.40 -10.18 31.09
N GLU A 17 8.10 -9.95 31.13
CA GLU A 17 7.25 -9.94 29.94
C GLU A 17 7.15 -8.52 29.36
N PHE A 18 7.46 -8.38 28.07
CA PHE A 18 7.25 -7.13 27.31
C PHE A 18 5.80 -7.10 26.81
N VAL A 19 4.97 -6.21 27.37
CA VAL A 19 3.53 -6.15 27.04
C VAL A 19 3.13 -4.78 26.51
N LYS A 20 2.29 -4.78 25.47
CA LYS A 20 1.90 -3.61 24.65
C LYS A 20 0.75 -2.81 25.32
N GLY A 21 0.96 -1.53 25.62
CA GLY A 21 0.09 -0.63 26.38
C GLY A 21 -1.21 -0.14 25.70
N SER A 22 -2.33 -0.52 26.32
CA SER A 22 -3.56 0.29 26.52
C SER A 22 -4.54 -0.44 27.45
N HIS A 23 -4.42 -1.77 27.56
CA HIS A 23 -5.38 -2.66 28.25
C HIS A 23 -5.13 -2.92 29.75
N ARG A 24 -4.21 -2.23 30.45
CA ARG A 24 -3.70 -2.75 31.74
C ARG A 24 -3.49 -1.73 32.88
N LEU A 25 -4.13 -0.56 32.85
CA LEU A 25 -4.30 0.22 34.10
C LEU A 25 -5.07 -0.60 35.16
N GLU A 26 -5.94 -1.52 34.73
CA GLU A 26 -6.65 -2.49 35.56
C GLU A 26 -5.70 -3.48 36.29
N ILE A 27 -4.53 -3.81 35.71
CA ILE A 27 -3.58 -4.73 36.36
C ILE A 27 -2.87 -4.05 37.54
N LEU A 28 -2.69 -2.73 37.47
CA LEU A 28 -2.16 -1.96 38.58
C LEU A 28 -3.16 -1.89 39.76
N GLN A 29 -4.47 -2.01 39.50
CA GLN A 29 -5.51 -2.04 40.54
C GLN A 29 -5.55 -3.37 41.31
N HIS A 30 -5.05 -4.45 40.72
CA HIS A 30 -5.01 -5.78 41.35
C HIS A 30 -3.68 -6.12 42.03
N LEU A 31 -2.71 -5.19 42.06
CA LEU A 31 -1.47 -5.41 42.81
C LEU A 31 -1.73 -5.26 44.32
N PRO A 32 -1.26 -6.18 45.16
CA PRO A 32 -1.39 -6.05 46.61
C PRO A 32 -0.75 -4.75 47.10
N VAL A 33 -1.44 -4.05 48.00
CA VAL A 33 -0.95 -2.84 48.65
C VAL A 33 0.36 -3.16 49.37
N GLY A 34 1.46 -2.47 49.01
CA GLY A 34 2.81 -2.70 49.55
C GLY A 34 3.81 -3.34 48.57
N THR A 35 3.40 -3.68 47.35
CA THR A 35 4.31 -4.25 46.34
C THR A 35 5.07 -3.15 45.57
N THR A 36 6.41 -3.16 45.59
CA THR A 36 7.22 -2.26 44.76
C THR A 36 7.26 -2.78 43.32
N ALA A 37 6.57 -2.09 42.40
CA ALA A 37 6.61 -2.38 40.97
C ALA A 37 7.68 -1.53 40.29
N THR A 38 8.68 -2.15 39.67
CA THR A 38 9.66 -1.40 38.85
C THR A 38 9.12 -1.28 37.43
N LEU A 39 8.93 -0.04 36.97
CA LEU A 39 8.44 0.28 35.62
C LEU A 39 9.60 0.59 34.67
N TYR A 40 9.82 -0.24 33.65
CA TYR A 40 10.79 0.08 32.59
C TYR A 40 10.13 0.83 31.44
N PHE A 41 10.67 2.01 31.13
CA PHE A 41 10.26 2.84 30.02
C PHE A 41 11.20 2.65 28.83
N LYS A 42 10.65 2.27 27.68
CA LYS A 42 11.39 2.25 26.42
C LYS A 42 10.91 3.41 25.56
N ASP A 43 11.78 4.40 25.36
CA ASP A 43 11.54 5.45 24.39
C ASP A 43 11.67 4.89 22.96
N LEU A 44 10.62 5.05 22.15
CA LEU A 44 10.64 4.67 20.73
C LEU A 44 11.00 5.84 19.81
N GLY A 45 11.24 7.02 20.36
CA GLY A 45 11.42 8.26 19.60
C GLY A 45 10.12 8.76 18.95
N PRO A 46 10.21 9.74 18.04
CA PRO A 46 9.04 10.35 17.40
C PRO A 46 8.17 9.32 16.66
N GLN A 47 6.90 9.27 17.05
CA GLN A 47 5.89 8.36 16.48
C GLN A 47 4.83 9.14 15.71
N ILE A 48 4.35 8.55 14.62
CA ILE A 48 3.25 9.08 13.82
C ILE A 48 2.17 8.00 13.64
N GLY A 49 0.90 8.41 13.64
CA GLY A 49 -0.22 7.50 13.45
C GLY A 49 -0.23 6.91 12.04
N TRP A 50 -0.59 5.63 11.91
CA TRP A 50 -0.57 4.91 10.63
C TRP A 50 -1.40 5.56 9.52
N THR A 51 -2.55 6.16 9.86
CA THR A 51 -3.36 6.89 8.88
C THR A 51 -2.57 8.03 8.24
N MET A 52 -1.85 8.83 9.06
CA MET A 52 -1.04 9.94 8.55
C MET A 52 0.15 9.43 7.72
N VAL A 53 0.78 8.33 8.14
CA VAL A 53 1.86 7.67 7.39
C VAL A 53 1.40 7.36 5.97
N PHE A 54 0.30 6.61 5.83
CA PHE A 54 -0.19 6.21 4.51
C PHE A 54 -0.74 7.39 3.69
N LEU A 55 -1.38 8.38 4.33
CA LEU A 55 -1.82 9.58 3.64
C LEU A 55 -0.63 10.34 3.04
N THR A 56 0.45 10.55 3.81
CA THR A 56 1.65 11.22 3.31
C THR A 56 2.38 10.38 2.25
N GLU A 57 2.49 9.06 2.46
CA GLU A 57 3.11 8.15 1.50
C GLU A 57 2.40 8.17 0.14
N TYR A 58 1.05 8.25 0.10
CA TYR A 58 0.27 8.20 -1.14
C TYR A 58 -0.07 9.57 -1.74
N ALA A 59 -0.11 10.64 -0.94
CA ALA A 59 -0.35 11.99 -1.46
C ALA A 59 0.84 12.52 -2.26
N GLY A 60 2.07 12.16 -1.86
CA GLY A 60 3.28 12.61 -2.55
C GLY A 60 3.37 12.15 -4.00
N PRO A 61 3.22 10.85 -4.34
CA PRO A 61 3.22 10.38 -5.72
C PRO A 61 2.21 11.10 -6.61
N LEU A 62 1.01 11.37 -6.09
CA LEU A 62 -0.02 12.12 -6.82
C LEU A 62 0.46 13.54 -7.15
N PHE A 63 0.96 14.27 -6.15
CA PHE A 63 1.44 15.64 -6.35
C PHE A 63 2.67 15.69 -7.26
N ILE A 64 3.64 14.80 -7.02
CA ILE A 64 4.87 14.69 -7.79
C ILE A 64 4.56 14.39 -9.26
N TYR A 65 3.66 13.45 -9.54
CA TYR A 65 3.29 13.15 -10.93
C TYR A 65 2.72 14.40 -11.64
N PHE A 66 1.87 15.18 -10.96
CA PHE A 66 1.34 16.43 -11.53
C PHE A 66 2.43 17.47 -11.82
N LEU A 67 3.48 17.57 -10.98
CA LEU A 67 4.61 18.47 -11.25
C LEU A 67 5.30 18.16 -12.58
N PHE A 68 5.48 16.87 -12.90
CA PHE A 68 6.06 16.45 -14.18
C PHE A 68 5.06 16.55 -15.34
N TYR A 69 3.78 16.23 -15.09
CA TYR A 69 2.72 16.33 -16.10
C TYR A 69 2.51 17.77 -16.60
N PHE A 70 2.49 18.75 -15.69
CA PHE A 70 2.42 20.17 -16.04
C PHE A 70 3.77 20.75 -16.48
N ARG A 71 4.82 19.93 -16.61
CA ARG A 71 6.17 20.30 -17.03
C ARG A 71 6.67 21.58 -16.37
N MET A 72 6.70 21.59 -15.03
CA MET A 72 7.09 22.78 -14.30
C MET A 72 8.47 23.30 -14.75
N PRO A 73 8.67 24.63 -14.87
CA PRO A 73 9.85 25.22 -15.53
C PRO A 73 11.19 24.84 -14.91
N PHE A 74 11.19 24.52 -13.62
CA PHE A 74 12.41 24.10 -12.92
C PHE A 74 12.87 22.69 -13.31
N VAL A 75 12.04 21.91 -14.01
CA VAL A 75 12.35 20.54 -14.46
C VAL A 75 12.72 20.51 -15.95
N TYR A 76 11.94 21.19 -16.81
CA TYR A 76 12.05 21.07 -18.27
C TYR A 76 12.49 22.37 -18.98
N GLY A 77 12.75 23.45 -18.25
CA GLY A 77 13.07 24.75 -18.84
C GLY A 77 11.83 25.57 -19.21
N LEU A 78 12.04 26.83 -19.60
CA LEU A 78 10.95 27.79 -19.85
C LEU A 78 10.23 27.56 -21.19
N ASP A 79 10.88 26.89 -22.14
CA ASP A 79 10.37 26.73 -23.51
C ASP A 79 9.26 25.65 -23.61
N ASP A 80 9.22 24.70 -22.67
CA ASP A 80 8.25 23.59 -22.62
C ASP A 80 7.07 23.84 -21.66
N LYS A 81 6.95 25.07 -21.14
CA LYS A 81 6.24 25.41 -19.90
C LYS A 81 4.75 25.07 -19.88
N LEU A 82 4.09 24.99 -21.03
CA LEU A 82 2.64 24.74 -21.14
C LEU A 82 2.25 24.11 -22.48
N THR A 83 3.19 23.51 -23.21
CA THR A 83 2.83 22.76 -24.42
C THR A 83 2.00 21.55 -24.02
N SER A 84 0.73 21.55 -24.39
CA SER A 84 -0.14 20.37 -24.32
C SER A 84 0.63 19.17 -24.87
N ASN A 85 0.74 18.10 -24.08
CA ASN A 85 1.37 16.86 -24.55
C ASN A 85 0.65 16.43 -25.83
N PRO A 86 1.34 16.28 -26.98
CA PRO A 86 0.68 15.92 -28.22
C PRO A 86 0.14 14.48 -28.19
N HIS A 87 0.63 13.65 -27.27
CA HIS A 87 0.33 12.22 -27.22
C HIS A 87 -0.79 11.88 -26.21
N PRO A 88 -1.92 11.30 -26.65
CA PRO A 88 -3.02 10.89 -25.78
C PRO A 88 -2.60 9.95 -24.64
N VAL A 89 -1.60 9.10 -24.86
CA VAL A 89 -1.08 8.14 -23.86
C VAL A 89 -0.60 8.82 -22.58
N VAL A 90 -0.04 10.03 -22.67
CA VAL A 90 0.45 10.77 -21.51
C VAL A 90 -0.71 11.21 -20.62
N ASN A 91 -1.81 11.64 -21.23
CA ASN A 91 -3.04 12.01 -20.53
C ASN A 91 -3.70 10.77 -19.92
N LEU A 92 -3.77 9.66 -20.66
CA LEU A 92 -4.26 8.38 -20.13
C LEU A 92 -3.43 7.89 -18.95
N ALA A 93 -2.10 7.99 -19.04
CA ALA A 93 -1.19 7.62 -17.97
C ALA A 93 -1.41 8.48 -16.72
N CYS A 94 -1.58 9.80 -16.89
CA CYS A 94 -1.89 10.73 -15.81
C CYS A 94 -3.23 10.40 -15.12
N ILE A 95 -4.28 10.11 -15.91
CA ILE A 95 -5.59 9.72 -15.39
C ILE A 95 -5.49 8.41 -14.60
N CYS A 96 -4.85 7.39 -15.16
CA CYS A 96 -4.68 6.09 -14.51
C CYS A 96 -3.87 6.21 -13.20
N HIS A 97 -2.74 6.90 -13.24
CA HIS A 97 -1.90 7.12 -12.06
C HIS A 97 -2.66 7.89 -10.97
N SER A 98 -3.32 8.99 -11.35
CA SER A 98 -4.12 9.78 -10.42
C SER A 98 -5.25 8.95 -9.81
N PHE A 99 -5.98 8.20 -10.63
CA PHE A 99 -7.06 7.33 -10.18
C PHE A 99 -6.56 6.29 -9.17
N HIS A 100 -5.41 5.65 -9.43
CA HIS A 100 -4.78 4.70 -8.52
C HIS A 100 -4.49 5.30 -7.14
N TYR A 101 -3.80 6.46 -7.10
CA TYR A 101 -3.39 7.09 -5.83
C TYR A 101 -4.56 7.75 -5.10
N ILE A 102 -5.51 8.36 -5.81
CA ILE A 102 -6.75 8.87 -5.20
C ILE A 102 -7.52 7.73 -4.54
N LYS A 103 -7.64 6.58 -5.22
CA LYS A 103 -8.26 5.39 -4.63
C LYS A 103 -7.50 4.95 -3.37
N ARG A 104 -6.16 4.90 -3.37
CA ARG A 104 -5.34 4.55 -2.19
C ARG A 104 -5.57 5.53 -1.01
N LEU A 105 -5.72 6.82 -1.29
CA LEU A 105 -6.06 7.82 -0.28
C LEU A 105 -7.45 7.58 0.31
N ILE A 106 -8.46 7.33 -0.54
CA ILE A 106 -9.82 7.00 -0.11
C ILE A 106 -9.82 5.70 0.72
N GLU A 107 -9.12 4.65 0.28
CA GLU A 107 -8.97 3.41 1.04
C GLU A 107 -8.38 3.66 2.42
N THR A 108 -7.36 4.52 2.51
CA THR A 108 -6.69 4.83 3.78
C THR A 108 -7.61 5.55 4.77
N ILE A 109 -8.48 6.45 4.28
CA ILE A 109 -9.41 7.22 5.12
C ILE A 109 -10.62 6.37 5.53
N PHE A 110 -11.21 5.64 4.59
CA PHE A 110 -12.55 5.05 4.78
C PHE A 110 -12.56 3.53 4.94
N VAL A 111 -11.54 2.82 4.43
CA VAL A 111 -11.54 1.35 4.36
C VAL A 111 -10.56 0.73 5.35
N HIS A 112 -9.33 1.24 5.41
CA HIS A 112 -8.27 0.69 6.23
C HIS A 112 -8.55 0.92 7.71
N ARG A 113 -8.46 -0.16 8.49
CA ARG A 113 -8.38 -0.09 9.96
C ARG A 113 -7.03 -0.59 10.41
N PHE A 114 -6.25 0.31 11.00
CA PHE A 114 -4.94 -0.01 11.55
C PHE A 114 -5.09 -0.51 12.98
N SER A 115 -4.59 -1.71 13.26
CA SER A 115 -4.64 -2.34 14.59
C SER A 115 -3.48 -1.90 15.50
N HIS A 116 -2.38 -1.42 14.93
CA HIS A 116 -1.26 -0.84 15.68
C HIS A 116 -1.41 0.68 15.79
N GLY A 117 -1.04 1.24 16.94
CA GLY A 117 -1.24 2.66 17.25
C GLY A 117 -0.37 3.61 16.41
N THR A 118 0.89 3.26 16.17
CA THR A 118 1.87 4.19 15.56
C THR A 118 3.02 3.49 14.82
N MET A 119 3.74 4.25 13.99
CA MET A 119 5.00 3.88 13.34
C MET A 119 6.10 4.90 13.64
N PRO A 120 7.39 4.48 13.78
CA PRO A 120 8.49 5.42 13.94
C PRO A 120 8.68 6.33 12.72
N LEU A 121 8.83 7.64 12.95
CA LEU A 121 8.90 8.65 11.90
C LEU A 121 10.00 8.38 10.85
N ARG A 122 11.18 7.92 11.30
CA ARG A 122 12.31 7.60 10.41
C ARG A 122 11.96 6.54 9.36
N ARG A 123 11.08 5.59 9.68
CA ARG A 123 10.62 4.58 8.71
C ARG A 123 9.65 5.18 7.70
N SER A 124 8.76 6.06 8.16
CA SER A 124 7.80 6.75 7.29
C SER A 124 8.53 7.60 6.26
N ILE A 125 9.57 8.33 6.65
CA ILE A 125 10.40 9.11 5.71
C ILE A 125 11.01 8.20 4.63
N LYS A 126 11.57 7.04 5.00
CA LYS A 126 12.12 6.08 4.03
C LYS A 126 11.07 5.57 3.05
N ASN A 127 9.88 5.23 3.54
CA ASN A 127 8.77 4.81 2.69
C ASN A 127 8.34 5.92 1.74
N CYS A 128 8.22 7.17 2.22
CA CYS A 128 7.91 8.31 1.36
C CYS A 128 8.95 8.44 0.25
N PHE A 129 10.26 8.45 0.58
CA PHE A 129 11.31 8.51 -0.44
C PHE A 129 11.18 7.40 -1.50
N TYR A 130 10.86 6.17 -1.07
CA TYR A 130 10.62 5.06 -1.98
C TYR A 130 9.45 5.36 -2.94
N TYR A 131 8.25 5.63 -2.43
CA TYR A 131 7.07 5.86 -3.27
C TYR A 131 7.20 7.12 -4.14
N TRP A 132 7.72 8.20 -3.56
CA TRP A 132 7.86 9.50 -4.19
C TRP A 132 8.94 9.47 -5.28
N GLY A 133 10.06 8.79 -4.99
CA GLY A 133 11.16 8.61 -5.95
C GLY A 133 10.74 7.78 -7.15
N PHE A 134 10.06 6.65 -6.93
CA PHE A 134 9.54 5.86 -8.05
C PHE A 134 8.52 6.64 -8.87
N ALA A 135 7.60 7.37 -8.23
CA ALA A 135 6.63 8.23 -8.91
C ALA A 135 7.30 9.34 -9.72
N ALA A 136 8.33 9.99 -9.18
CA ALA A 136 9.12 10.97 -9.92
C ALA A 136 9.82 10.34 -11.12
N TRP A 137 10.43 9.16 -10.94
CA TRP A 137 11.15 8.46 -11.99
C TRP A 137 10.23 8.11 -13.16
N LEU A 138 9.10 7.44 -12.91
CA LEU A 138 8.13 7.13 -13.96
C LEU A 138 7.51 8.39 -14.60
N ALA A 139 7.16 9.40 -13.80
CA ALA A 139 6.51 10.60 -14.30
C ALA A 139 7.46 11.43 -15.17
N TYR A 140 8.76 11.47 -14.83
CA TYR A 140 9.76 12.13 -15.64
C TYR A 140 9.81 11.54 -17.06
N TYR A 141 9.98 10.22 -17.20
CA TYR A 141 10.11 9.61 -18.51
C TYR A 141 8.82 9.63 -19.35
N ILE A 142 7.65 9.47 -18.72
CA ILE A 142 6.36 9.49 -19.44
C ILE A 142 6.03 10.90 -19.95
N ASN A 143 6.36 11.95 -19.18
CA ASN A 143 5.97 13.32 -19.50
C ASN A 143 7.10 14.12 -20.18
N HIS A 144 8.26 13.50 -20.42
CA HIS A 144 9.41 14.12 -21.05
C HIS A 144 9.07 14.62 -22.47
N PRO A 145 9.57 15.79 -22.92
CA PRO A 145 9.36 16.29 -24.28
C PRO A 145 9.79 15.31 -25.38
N LEU A 146 10.83 14.53 -25.11
CA LEU A 146 11.37 13.49 -26.00
C LEU A 146 10.67 12.12 -25.87
N TYR A 147 9.55 12.04 -25.16
CA TYR A 147 8.81 10.78 -25.03
C TYR A 147 8.27 10.34 -26.39
N THR A 148 8.72 9.18 -26.86
CA THR A 148 8.22 8.56 -28.08
C THR A 148 6.96 7.76 -27.77
N PRO A 149 5.83 8.02 -28.43
CA PRO A 149 4.59 7.32 -28.16
C PRO A 149 4.70 5.82 -28.53
N PRO A 150 3.87 4.96 -27.91
CA PRO A 150 3.82 3.55 -28.26
C PRO A 150 3.47 3.34 -29.73
N LEU A 151 4.00 2.28 -30.33
CA LEU A 151 3.65 1.87 -31.71
C LEU A 151 2.20 1.36 -31.82
N GLU A 152 1.57 1.02 -30.70
CA GLU A 152 0.21 0.51 -30.65
C GLU A 152 -0.84 1.57 -30.99
N SER A 153 -1.96 1.13 -31.56
CA SER A 153 -3.10 1.98 -31.85
C SER A 153 -3.63 2.68 -30.59
N LEU A 154 -4.20 3.89 -30.76
CA LEU A 154 -4.86 4.60 -29.67
C LEU A 154 -5.96 3.76 -28.99
N PHE A 155 -6.67 2.94 -29.78
CA PHE A 155 -7.69 2.03 -29.26
C PHE A 155 -7.10 1.02 -28.28
N SER A 156 -5.96 0.42 -28.61
CA SER A 156 -5.24 -0.51 -27.72
C SER A 156 -4.84 0.17 -26.41
N GLN A 157 -4.33 1.40 -26.49
CA GLN A 157 -3.92 2.17 -25.31
C GLN A 157 -5.10 2.50 -24.39
N VAL A 158 -6.23 2.93 -24.97
CA VAL A 158 -7.47 3.18 -24.22
C VAL A 158 -7.99 1.89 -23.57
N TYR A 159 -7.97 0.77 -24.30
CA TYR A 159 -8.36 -0.53 -23.76
C TYR A 159 -7.48 -0.93 -22.56
N LEU A 160 -6.16 -0.77 -22.67
CA LEU A 160 -5.21 -1.05 -21.58
C LEU A 160 -5.41 -0.11 -20.37
N ALA A 161 -5.71 1.17 -20.60
CA ALA A 161 -6.09 2.11 -19.55
C ALA A 161 -7.36 1.66 -18.81
N HIS A 162 -8.38 1.19 -19.55
CA HIS A 162 -9.59 0.63 -18.94
C HIS A 162 -9.31 -0.65 -18.16
N LEU A 163 -8.45 -1.54 -18.67
CA LEU A 163 -8.02 -2.74 -17.96
C LEU A 163 -7.28 -2.40 -16.66
N PHE A 164 -6.38 -1.42 -16.69
CA PHE A 164 -5.70 -0.89 -15.50
C PHE A 164 -6.72 -0.44 -14.45
N ASN A 165 -7.59 0.50 -14.83
CA ASN A 165 -8.58 1.09 -13.91
C ASN A 165 -9.54 0.03 -13.36
N ARG A 166 -9.99 -0.91 -14.19
CA ARG A 166 -10.84 -2.04 -13.77
C ARG A 166 -10.16 -2.89 -12.69
N GLN A 167 -8.89 -3.25 -12.86
CA GLN A 167 -8.15 -4.05 -11.88
C GLN A 167 -7.97 -3.29 -10.57
N ILE A 168 -7.64 -1.99 -10.64
CA ILE A 168 -7.54 -1.12 -9.46
C ILE A 168 -8.87 -0.99 -8.72
N TRP A 169 -10.00 -0.91 -9.43
CA TRP A 169 -11.33 -0.94 -8.84
C TRP A 169 -11.66 -2.27 -8.17
N ILE A 170 -11.25 -3.40 -8.76
CA ILE A 170 -11.43 -4.72 -8.15
C ILE A 170 -10.67 -4.81 -6.83
N VAL A 171 -9.44 -4.29 -6.77
CA VAL A 171 -8.65 -4.21 -5.53
C VAL A 171 -9.40 -3.43 -4.44
N PHE A 172 -10.01 -2.30 -4.81
CA PHE A 172 -10.81 -1.49 -3.88
C PHE A 172 -11.95 -2.30 -3.25
N ILE A 173 -12.73 -2.98 -4.09
CA ILE A 173 -13.85 -3.82 -3.64
C ILE A 173 -13.33 -4.96 -2.76
N ALA A 174 -12.28 -5.66 -3.18
CA ALA A 174 -11.71 -6.77 -2.43
C ALA A 174 -11.26 -6.30 -1.03
N ASN A 175 -10.52 -5.19 -0.95
CA ASN A 175 -10.07 -4.61 0.33
C ASN A 175 -11.26 -4.19 1.21
N TYR A 176 -12.25 -3.51 0.63
CA TYR A 176 -13.46 -3.12 1.34
C TYR A 176 -14.18 -4.32 1.97
N MET A 177 -14.33 -5.41 1.23
CA MET A 177 -14.99 -6.62 1.70
C MET A 177 -14.19 -7.30 2.82
N VAL A 178 -12.87 -7.40 2.67
CA VAL A 178 -11.96 -7.95 3.70
C VAL A 178 -12.10 -7.12 4.98
N HIS A 179 -11.93 -5.81 4.92
CA HIS A 179 -11.98 -4.96 6.11
C HIS A 179 -13.38 -4.87 6.74
N ARG A 180 -14.45 -4.96 5.95
CA ARG A 180 -15.83 -5.06 6.46
C ARG A 180 -16.08 -6.37 7.21
N SER A 181 -15.53 -7.49 6.73
CA SER A 181 -15.67 -8.80 7.40
C SER A 181 -14.94 -8.87 8.76
N VAL A 182 -13.92 -8.02 8.94
CA VAL A 182 -13.11 -7.88 10.17
C VAL A 182 -13.69 -6.79 11.09
N ARG A 183 -15.02 -6.64 11.15
CA ARG A 183 -15.68 -5.67 12.05
C ARG A 183 -15.38 -5.94 13.54
N SER A 184 -14.98 -7.16 13.87
CA SER A 184 -14.45 -7.58 15.18
C SER A 184 -12.93 -7.48 15.24
N LYS A 185 -12.34 -7.23 16.42
CA LYS A 185 -10.88 -7.27 16.67
C LYS A 185 -10.22 -8.63 16.34
N ILE A 186 -11.01 -9.66 16.08
CA ILE A 186 -10.57 -11.02 15.73
C ILE A 186 -10.30 -11.11 14.22
N ARG A 187 -9.09 -11.54 13.87
CA ARG A 187 -8.67 -11.77 12.48
C ARG A 187 -9.44 -12.95 11.90
N LYS A 188 -9.90 -12.83 10.64
CA LYS A 188 -10.63 -13.87 9.92
C LYS A 188 -9.99 -14.15 8.58
N ILE A 189 -10.15 -15.38 8.08
CA ILE A 189 -9.78 -15.74 6.71
C ILE A 189 -10.81 -15.12 5.75
N PRO A 190 -10.39 -14.33 4.75
CA PRO A 190 -11.30 -13.83 3.73
C PRO A 190 -11.72 -14.97 2.79
N TYR A 191 -13.01 -15.01 2.48
CA TYR A 191 -13.61 -15.95 1.55
C TYR A 191 -14.29 -15.22 0.37
N PRO A 192 -14.35 -15.85 -0.80
CA PRO A 192 -15.03 -15.30 -1.95
C PRO A 192 -16.53 -15.13 -1.67
N THR A 193 -17.12 -14.15 -2.35
CA THR A 193 -18.54 -13.82 -2.23
C THR A 193 -19.25 -14.08 -3.56
N LYS A 194 -20.54 -13.76 -3.64
CA LYS A 194 -21.31 -13.80 -4.90
C LYS A 194 -20.71 -12.89 -6.00
N ASN A 195 -19.87 -11.91 -5.64
CA ASN A 195 -19.22 -11.06 -6.61
C ASN A 195 -18.05 -11.80 -7.30
N PRO A 196 -18.05 -11.93 -8.64
CA PRO A 196 -17.02 -12.64 -9.39
C PRO A 196 -15.61 -12.07 -9.19
N PHE A 197 -15.49 -10.78 -8.87
CA PHE A 197 -14.20 -10.13 -8.60
C PHE A 197 -13.54 -10.56 -7.28
N THR A 198 -14.27 -11.28 -6.44
CA THR A 198 -13.74 -11.86 -5.20
C THR A 198 -13.39 -13.35 -5.36
N TRP A 199 -13.66 -13.97 -6.51
CA TRP A 199 -13.44 -15.40 -6.70
C TRP A 199 -11.96 -15.79 -6.67
N LEU A 200 -11.05 -14.85 -6.90
CA LEU A 200 -9.63 -15.14 -6.78
C LEU A 200 -9.25 -15.56 -5.33
N PHE A 201 -10.05 -15.22 -4.31
CA PHE A 201 -9.89 -15.76 -2.95
C PHE A 201 -10.06 -17.30 -2.86
N PHE A 202 -10.61 -17.98 -3.86
CA PHE A 202 -10.59 -19.45 -3.92
C PHE A 202 -9.15 -19.97 -4.06
N PHE A 203 -8.34 -19.29 -4.87
CA PHE A 203 -7.03 -19.79 -5.31
C PHE A 203 -5.86 -19.09 -4.65
N VAL A 204 -6.00 -17.84 -4.20
CA VAL A 204 -4.90 -17.09 -3.60
C VAL A 204 -5.27 -16.40 -2.29
N THR A 205 -4.25 -16.17 -1.49
CA THR A 205 -4.35 -15.53 -0.18
C THR A 205 -4.53 -14.02 -0.30
N CYS A 206 -3.76 -13.42 -1.21
CA CYS A 206 -3.68 -11.97 -1.38
C CYS A 206 -4.09 -11.57 -2.80
N PRO A 207 -5.36 -11.75 -3.22
CA PRO A 207 -5.79 -11.44 -4.57
C PRO A 207 -5.66 -9.95 -4.89
N ASN A 208 -5.69 -9.09 -3.86
CA ASN A 208 -5.44 -7.66 -3.99
C ASN A 208 -4.06 -7.38 -4.61
N TYR A 209 -3.02 -8.15 -4.25
CA TYR A 209 -1.70 -7.99 -4.85
C TYR A 209 -1.67 -8.52 -6.28
N THR A 210 -2.34 -9.62 -6.58
CA THR A 210 -2.44 -10.16 -7.95
C THR A 210 -3.05 -9.15 -8.92
N TYR A 211 -4.20 -8.55 -8.55
CA TYR A 211 -4.85 -7.54 -9.36
C TYR A 211 -4.02 -6.25 -9.48
N GLU A 212 -3.28 -5.88 -8.43
CA GLU A 212 -2.40 -4.71 -8.47
C GLU A 212 -1.21 -4.92 -9.42
N VAL A 213 -0.58 -6.11 -9.40
CA VAL A 213 0.45 -6.50 -10.38
C VAL A 213 -0.11 -6.46 -11.81
N GLY A 214 -1.28 -7.06 -12.03
CA GLY A 214 -1.92 -7.07 -13.35
C GLY A 214 -2.24 -5.67 -13.86
N ALA A 215 -2.64 -4.76 -12.97
CA ALA A 215 -2.82 -3.35 -13.31
C ALA A 215 -1.49 -2.76 -13.80
N TRP A 216 -0.42 -2.85 -13.00
CA TRP A 216 0.89 -2.30 -13.38
C TRP A 216 1.49 -2.91 -14.66
N ILE A 217 1.19 -4.18 -14.97
CA ILE A 217 1.51 -4.80 -16.26
C ILE A 217 0.73 -4.10 -17.38
N SER A 218 -0.59 -3.91 -17.25
CA SER A 218 -1.38 -3.16 -18.24
C SER A 218 -0.85 -1.73 -18.44
N PHE A 219 -0.43 -1.07 -17.36
CA PHE A 219 0.16 0.28 -17.42
C PHE A 219 1.53 0.30 -18.13
N THR A 220 2.36 -0.73 -17.89
CA THR A 220 3.65 -0.90 -18.58
C THR A 220 3.46 -1.08 -20.08
N ILE A 221 2.54 -1.96 -20.50
CA ILE A 221 2.25 -2.20 -21.91
C ILE A 221 1.67 -0.93 -22.55
N MET A 222 0.74 -0.25 -21.85
CA MET A 222 0.12 0.99 -22.33
C MET A 222 1.13 2.10 -22.60
N THR A 223 2.13 2.25 -21.72
CA THR A 223 3.12 3.33 -21.81
C THR A 223 4.38 2.96 -22.60
N GLN A 224 4.62 1.67 -22.83
CA GLN A 224 5.84 1.11 -23.44
C GLN A 224 7.13 1.75 -22.88
N CYS A 225 7.13 2.04 -21.58
CA CYS A 225 8.18 2.80 -20.92
C CYS A 225 9.03 1.87 -20.03
N VAL A 226 10.34 1.78 -20.30
CA VAL A 226 11.26 0.87 -19.58
C VAL A 226 11.27 1.11 -18.06
N PRO A 227 11.37 2.35 -17.54
CA PRO A 227 11.23 2.64 -16.11
C PRO A 227 9.95 2.08 -15.48
N VAL A 228 8.82 2.10 -16.20
CA VAL A 228 7.55 1.59 -15.72
C VAL A 228 7.56 0.07 -15.62
N GLY A 229 8.18 -0.62 -16.59
CA GLY A 229 8.38 -2.06 -16.54
C GLY A 229 9.29 -2.49 -15.38
N LEU A 230 10.39 -1.77 -15.16
CA LEU A 230 11.29 -2.01 -14.02
C LEU A 230 10.58 -1.79 -12.67
N PHE A 231 9.83 -0.70 -12.55
CA PHE A 231 9.00 -0.46 -11.37
C PHE A 231 8.00 -1.60 -11.12
N THR A 232 7.31 -2.05 -12.16
CA THR A 232 6.35 -3.15 -12.08
C THR A 232 7.01 -4.44 -11.59
N PHE A 233 8.19 -4.76 -12.10
CA PHE A 233 8.97 -5.93 -11.67
C PHE A 233 9.40 -5.85 -10.19
N LEU A 234 9.95 -4.71 -9.77
CA LEU A 234 10.34 -4.49 -8.37
C LEU A 234 9.14 -4.54 -7.43
N CYS A 235 8.02 -3.94 -7.84
CA CYS A 235 6.75 -3.96 -7.11
C CYS A 235 6.22 -5.40 -6.97
N PHE A 236 6.32 -6.21 -8.03
CA PHE A 236 5.95 -7.63 -8.00
C PHE A 236 6.78 -8.44 -7.00
N ILE A 237 8.11 -8.25 -6.99
CA ILE A 237 8.99 -8.91 -6.01
C ILE A 237 8.57 -8.54 -4.59
N GLN A 238 8.41 -7.24 -4.31
CA GLN A 238 8.07 -6.76 -2.98
C GLN A 238 6.72 -7.30 -2.50
N MET A 239 5.69 -7.26 -3.36
CA MET A 239 4.37 -7.79 -3.04
C MET A 239 4.38 -9.31 -2.88
N THR A 240 5.23 -10.03 -3.60
CA THR A 240 5.38 -11.49 -3.45
C THR A 240 5.94 -11.83 -2.08
N VAL A 241 6.94 -11.09 -1.59
CA VAL A 241 7.48 -11.27 -0.23
C VAL A 241 6.37 -11.04 0.81
N TRP A 242 5.64 -9.94 0.72
CA TRP A 242 4.53 -9.65 1.63
C TRP A 242 3.39 -10.67 1.56
N ALA A 243 3.08 -11.17 0.36
CA ALA A 243 2.07 -12.20 0.16
C ALA A 243 2.45 -13.51 0.85
N LYS A 244 3.71 -13.93 0.72
CA LYS A 244 4.24 -15.14 1.37
C LYS A 244 4.19 -15.03 2.88
N ASP A 245 4.67 -13.92 3.45
CA ASP A 245 4.62 -13.69 4.89
C ASP A 245 3.18 -13.76 5.43
N LYS A 246 2.23 -13.16 4.70
CA LYS A 246 0.81 -13.19 5.07
C LYS A 246 0.22 -14.60 4.95
N HIS A 247 0.59 -15.33 3.91
CA HIS A 247 0.16 -16.71 3.69
C HIS A 247 0.65 -17.64 4.81
N TYR A 248 1.94 -17.63 5.13
CA TYR A 248 2.49 -18.43 6.23
C TYR A 248 1.88 -18.06 7.59
N THR A 249 1.60 -16.77 7.80
CA THR A 249 0.90 -16.33 9.00
C THR A 249 -0.49 -16.97 9.09
N TYR A 250 -1.26 -17.00 7.99
CA TYR A 250 -2.58 -17.63 7.98
C TYR A 250 -2.53 -19.14 8.18
N VAL A 251 -1.59 -19.84 7.55
CA VAL A 251 -1.39 -21.29 7.73
C VAL A 251 -1.08 -21.63 9.19
N ARG A 252 -0.29 -20.80 9.87
CA ARG A 252 0.05 -20.99 11.29
C ARG A 252 -1.09 -20.64 12.25
N GLU A 253 -1.83 -19.57 11.95
CA GLU A 253 -2.89 -19.07 12.83
C GLU A 253 -4.20 -19.87 12.73
N PHE A 254 -4.51 -20.43 11.55
CA PHE A 254 -5.78 -21.08 11.29
C PHE A 254 -5.60 -22.55 10.89
N LYS A 255 -6.12 -23.46 11.72
CA LYS A 255 -6.09 -24.91 11.44
C LYS A 255 -6.91 -25.29 10.20
N ASP A 256 -8.03 -24.61 9.97
CA ASP A 256 -8.94 -24.87 8.84
C ASP A 256 -8.57 -24.04 7.59
N TYR A 257 -7.29 -23.66 7.44
CA TYR A 257 -6.86 -22.87 6.30
C TYR A 257 -6.83 -23.72 5.01
N PRO A 258 -7.41 -23.25 3.88
CA PRO A 258 -7.43 -24.03 2.65
C PRO A 258 -6.03 -24.31 2.09
N SER A 259 -5.67 -25.59 1.97
CA SER A 259 -4.33 -26.03 1.53
C SER A 259 -4.00 -25.72 0.08
N LEU A 260 -5.02 -25.56 -0.78
CA LEU A 260 -4.86 -25.26 -2.20
C LEU A 260 -4.59 -23.77 -2.49
N ARG A 261 -4.67 -22.89 -1.48
CA ARG A 261 -4.42 -21.45 -1.69
C ARG A 261 -2.94 -21.19 -1.86
N MET A 262 -2.60 -20.39 -2.86
CA MET A 262 -1.25 -19.86 -3.06
C MET A 262 -1.11 -18.44 -2.48
N PRO A 263 0.10 -17.93 -2.24
CA PRO A 263 0.33 -16.56 -1.81
C PRO A 263 -0.22 -15.47 -2.76
N ILE A 264 0.15 -15.49 -4.05
CA ILE A 264 -0.08 -14.37 -4.98
C ILE A 264 -0.53 -14.77 -6.39
N ILE A 265 0.09 -15.75 -7.05
CA ILE A 265 -0.29 -16.18 -8.40
C ILE A 265 -0.90 -17.58 -8.31
N PRO A 266 -2.14 -17.78 -8.79
CA PRO A 266 -2.76 -19.10 -8.82
C PRO A 266 -1.85 -20.13 -9.49
N PHE A 267 -1.67 -21.28 -8.83
CA PHE A 267 -0.91 -22.44 -9.36
C PHE A 267 0.59 -22.21 -9.65
N LEU A 268 1.15 -21.06 -9.25
CA LEU A 268 2.57 -20.77 -9.43
C LEU A 268 3.25 -20.34 -8.13
N LEU A 269 2.70 -19.34 -7.43
CA LEU A 269 3.43 -18.59 -6.41
C LEU A 269 2.60 -18.03 -5.26
#